data_AF-A0A3S4XW65-F1
#
_entry.id   AF-A0A3S4XW65-F1
#
_cell.length_a   1.000
_cell.length_b   1.000
_cell.length_c   1.000
_cell.angle_alpha   90.00
_cell.angle_beta   90.00
_cell.angle_gamma   90.00
#
_symmetry.space_group_name_H-M   'P 1'
#
loop_
_entity.id
_entity.type
_entity.pdbx_description
1 polymer ?
#
loop_
_entity_poly.entity_id
_entity_poly.type
_entity_poly.pdbx_seq_one_letter_code
_entity_poly.pdbx_strand_id
1 'polypeptide(L)'
;MDGTEQELTLRARKFANRLNGRFGVKVVLQDERLTTTQARSEIFERGGFRALKKGKVDGISACLILESWFENNPDFDEKAHLNGKFSISNQTK
;
A
#
# COMPACT_ATOMS: atom_id res chain seq x y z
N MET A 1 17.97 -10.02 8.45
CA MET A 1 17.79 -8.93 7.47
C MET A 1 19.17 -8.59 6.93
N ASP A 2 19.47 -9.05 5.72
CA ASP A 2 20.79 -9.00 5.05
C ASP A 2 20.73 -8.30 3.68
N GLY A 3 19.64 -7.59 3.37
CA GLY A 3 19.51 -6.79 2.14
C GLY A 3 19.29 -7.59 0.86
N THR A 4 19.27 -8.93 0.91
CA THR A 4 18.98 -9.78 -0.24
C THR A 4 17.52 -9.60 -0.71
N GLU A 5 17.33 -9.47 -2.03
CA GLU A 5 15.99 -9.36 -2.63
C GLU A 5 15.20 -10.65 -2.34
N GLN A 6 14.01 -10.50 -1.76
CA GLN A 6 13.15 -11.62 -1.45
C GLN A 6 12.32 -11.99 -2.70
N GLU A 7 12.01 -13.28 -2.88
CA GLU A 7 11.14 -13.77 -3.96
C GLU A 7 9.81 -13.00 -4.03
N LEU A 8 9.30 -12.54 -2.89
CA LEU A 8 8.10 -11.71 -2.81
C LEU A 8 8.28 -10.33 -3.47
N THR A 9 9.45 -9.70 -3.28
CA THR A 9 9.82 -8.42 -3.89
C THR A 9 9.84 -8.52 -5.42
N LEU A 10 10.39 -9.61 -5.95
CA LEU A 10 10.42 -9.86 -7.40
C LEU A 10 9.00 -9.99 -7.96
N ARG A 11 8.10 -10.68 -7.25
CA ARG A 11 6.69 -10.83 -7.64
C ARG A 11 5.93 -9.50 -7.60
N ALA A 12 6.17 -8.68 -6.57
CA ALA A 12 5.60 -7.33 -6.48
C ALA A 12 6.02 -6.46 -7.67
N ARG A 13 7.30 -6.49 -8.05
CA ARG A 13 7.83 -5.77 -9.22
C ARG A 13 7.16 -6.21 -10.54
N LYS A 14 6.99 -7.52 -10.74
CA LYS A 14 6.26 -8.06 -11.91
C LYS A 14 4.79 -7.64 -11.92
N PHE A 15 4.15 -7.57 -10.75
CA PHE A 15 2.76 -7.10 -10.64
C PHE A 15 2.64 -5.61 -11.00
N ALA A 16 3.55 -4.77 -10.49
CA ALA A 16 3.59 -3.34 -10.83
C ALA A 16 3.75 -3.11 -12.34
N ASN A 17 4.65 -3.86 -13.00
CA ASN A 17 4.83 -3.76 -14.45
C ASN A 17 3.56 -4.16 -15.23
N ARG A 18 2.83 -5.17 -14.76
CA ARG A 18 1.54 -5.57 -15.36
C ARG A 18 0.46 -4.50 -15.17
N LEU A 19 0.41 -3.84 -14.01
CA LEU A 19 -0.52 -2.73 -13.76
C LEU A 19 -0.22 -1.55 -14.70
N ASN A 20 1.04 -1.16 -14.80
CA ASN A 20 1.46 -0.09 -15.70
C ASN A 20 1.16 -0.43 -17.17
N GLY A 21 1.54 -1.62 -17.64
CA GLY A 21 1.29 -2.03 -19.03
C GLY A 21 -0.19 -2.17 -19.37
N ARG A 22 -1.03 -2.58 -18.42
CA ARG A 22 -2.48 -2.78 -18.65
C ARG A 22 -3.29 -1.48 -18.57
N PHE A 23 -2.94 -0.58 -17.65
CA PHE A 23 -3.77 0.59 -17.33
C PHE A 23 -3.09 1.93 -17.66
N GLY A 24 -1.81 1.94 -18.01
CA GLY A 24 -1.05 3.15 -18.32
C GLY A 24 -0.86 4.10 -17.12
N VAL A 25 -1.04 3.60 -15.89
CA VAL A 25 -0.92 4.39 -14.66
C VAL A 25 0.50 4.35 -14.12
N LYS A 26 0.96 5.43 -13.48
CA LYS A 26 2.22 5.45 -12.72
C LYS A 26 2.07 4.49 -11.52
N VAL A 27 2.99 3.54 -11.39
CA VAL A 27 3.03 2.63 -10.25
C VAL A 27 4.30 2.90 -9.46
N VAL A 28 4.14 3.12 -8.16
CA VAL A 28 5.24 3.34 -7.21
C VAL A 28 5.31 2.12 -6.28
N LEU A 29 6.53 1.64 -6.01
CA LEU A 29 6.78 0.54 -5.08
C LEU A 29 7.23 1.11 -3.73
N GLN A 30 6.70 0.56 -2.64
CA GLN A 30 7.05 0.91 -1.26
C GLN A 30 7.54 -0.34 -0.52
N ASP A 31 8.54 -0.20 0.34
CA ASP A 31 9.06 -1.31 1.16
C ASP A 31 8.16 -1.54 2.39
N GLU A 32 7.61 -2.74 2.54
CA GLU A 32 6.67 -3.12 3.62
C GLU A 32 7.37 -3.66 4.90
N ARG A 33 8.72 -3.71 4.92
CA ARG A 33 9.47 -4.36 6.01
C ARG A 33 9.17 -3.80 7.41
N LEU A 34 8.81 -2.53 7.52
CA LEU A 34 8.47 -1.90 8.80
C LEU A 34 7.01 -2.17 9.21
N THR A 35 6.12 -2.37 8.24
CA THR A 35 4.67 -2.37 8.49
C THR A 35 4.14 -3.73 8.92
N THR A 36 4.74 -4.86 8.54
CA THR A 36 4.12 -6.18 8.79
C THR A 36 3.95 -6.51 10.29
N THR A 37 4.91 -6.13 11.14
CA THR A 37 4.86 -6.42 12.59
C THR A 37 3.99 -5.41 13.34
N GLN A 38 4.10 -4.12 13.00
CA GLN A 38 3.26 -3.06 13.57
C GLN A 38 1.80 -3.23 13.14
N ALA A 39 1.55 -3.50 11.86
CA ALA A 39 0.22 -3.80 11.33
C ALA A 39 -0.46 -4.93 12.10
N ARG A 40 0.23 -6.05 12.32
CA ARG A 40 -0.35 -7.19 13.06
C ARG A 40 -0.71 -6.82 14.49
N SER A 41 0.10 -6.00 15.16
CA SER A 41 -0.16 -5.53 16.52
C SER A 41 -1.34 -4.57 16.54
N GLU A 42 -1.41 -3.64 15.59
CA GLU A 42 -2.47 -2.65 15.50
C GLU A 42 -3.82 -3.28 15.06
N ILE A 43 -3.80 -4.27 14.16
CA ILE A 43 -4.96 -5.08 13.79
C ILE A 43 -5.48 -5.85 15.02
N PHE A 44 -4.57 -6.38 15.83
CA PHE A 44 -4.90 -7.08 17.06
C PHE A 44 -5.53 -6.13 18.09
N GLU A 45 -4.97 -4.94 18.28
CA GLU A 45 -5.51 -3.91 19.17
C GLU A 45 -6.90 -3.41 18.72
N ARG A 46 -7.09 -3.16 17.42
CA ARG A 46 -8.33 -2.58 16.88
C ARG A 46 -9.50 -3.57 16.78
N GLY A 47 -9.28 -4.89 16.84
CA GLY A 47 -10.38 -5.85 16.65
C GLY A 47 -10.18 -7.28 17.17
N GLY A 48 -9.14 -7.51 17.98
CA GLY A 48 -8.85 -8.80 18.62
C GLY A 48 -8.67 -9.97 17.65
N PHE A 49 -8.77 -11.20 18.17
CA PHE A 49 -8.58 -12.43 17.40
C PHE A 49 -9.51 -12.58 16.18
N ARG A 50 -10.66 -11.91 16.16
CA ARG A 50 -11.62 -11.95 15.05
C ARG A 50 -11.22 -11.04 13.88
N ALA A 51 -10.45 -9.98 14.11
CA ALA A 51 -9.91 -9.12 13.06
C ALA A 51 -8.71 -9.72 12.33
N LEU A 52 -8.06 -10.73 12.92
CA LEU A 52 -6.99 -11.53 12.29
C LEU A 52 -7.49 -12.46 11.16
N LYS A 53 -8.79 -12.51 10.87
CA LYS A 53 -9.28 -13.21 9.66
C LYS A 53 -8.61 -12.60 8.43
N LYS A 54 -7.92 -13.45 7.66
CA LYS A 54 -7.03 -13.12 6.53
C LYS A 54 -7.52 -11.99 5.60
N GLY A 55 -8.82 -11.90 5.33
CA GLY A 55 -9.39 -10.85 4.48
C GLY A 55 -9.39 -9.42 5.07
N LYS A 56 -9.41 -9.25 6.40
CA LYS A 56 -9.29 -7.92 7.03
C LYS A 56 -7.84 -7.47 7.16
N VAL A 57 -6.92 -8.43 7.29
CA VAL A 57 -5.48 -8.17 7.42
C VAL A 57 -4.94 -7.51 6.15
N ASP A 58 -5.30 -8.03 4.97
CA ASP A 58 -4.82 -7.49 3.69
C ASP A 58 -5.26 -6.03 3.46
N GLY A 59 -6.50 -5.69 3.84
CA GLY A 59 -7.01 -4.32 3.74
C GLY A 59 -6.30 -3.34 4.67
N ILE A 60 -5.99 -3.78 5.90
CA ILE A 60 -5.28 -2.93 6.87
C ILE A 60 -3.82 -2.78 6.46
N SER A 61 -3.17 -3.83 5.97
CA SER A 61 -1.83 -3.73 5.38
C SER A 61 -1.80 -2.71 4.24
N ALA A 62 -2.80 -2.73 3.34
CA ALA A 62 -2.88 -1.76 2.26
C ALA A 62 -3.01 -0.31 2.75
N CYS A 63 -3.83 -0.05 3.78
CA CYS A 63 -3.90 1.28 4.41
C CYS A 63 -2.54 1.71 4.98
N LEU A 64 -1.88 0.85 5.75
CA LEU A 64 -0.63 1.19 6.41
C LEU A 64 0.51 1.44 5.41
N ILE A 65 0.55 0.70 4.30
CA ILE A 65 1.49 0.94 3.20
C ILE A 65 1.26 2.33 2.60
N LEU A 66 0.00 2.70 2.39
CA LEU A 66 -0.36 3.98 1.83
C LEU A 66 -0.05 5.15 2.78
N GLU A 67 -0.37 5.00 4.07
CA GLU A 67 -0.04 5.98 5.11
C GLU A 67 1.46 6.21 5.20
N SER A 68 2.25 5.12 5.31
CA SER A 68 3.71 5.20 5.31
C SER A 68 4.27 5.86 4.05
N TRP A 69 3.62 5.66 2.90
CA TRP A 69 4.03 6.31 1.67
C TRP A 69 3.78 7.82 1.71
N PHE A 70 2.63 8.28 2.22
CA PHE A 70 2.36 9.71 2.39
C PHE A 70 3.33 10.38 3.37
N GLU A 71 3.65 9.72 4.49
CA GLU A 71 4.63 10.23 5.47
C GLU A 71 6.02 10.44 4.85
N ASN A 72 6.42 9.55 3.94
CA ASN A 72 7.70 9.64 3.24
C ASN A 72 7.67 10.59 2.02
N ASN A 73 6.49 11.08 1.61
CA ASN A 73 6.31 11.96 0.45
C ASN A 73 5.43 13.17 0.83
N PRO A 74 5.88 14.03 1.76
CA PRO A 74 5.08 15.15 2.28
C PRO A 74 4.71 16.18 1.21
N ASP A 75 5.53 16.29 0.15
CA ASP A 75 5.31 17.21 -0.97
C ASP A 75 4.40 16.63 -2.07
N PHE A 76 3.73 15.50 -1.80
CA PHE A 76 2.81 14.91 -2.77
C PHE A 76 1.58 15.81 -2.99
N ASP A 77 1.59 16.55 -4.10
CA ASP A 77 0.42 17.26 -4.60
C ASP A 77 -0.43 16.36 -5.50
N GLU A 78 -1.58 15.93 -4.96
CA GLU A 78 -2.60 15.10 -5.62
C GLU A 78 -3.01 15.65 -6.99
N LYS A 79 -3.10 16.97 -7.15
CA LYS A 79 -3.60 17.62 -8.36
C LYS A 79 -2.57 17.71 -9.47
N ALA A 80 -1.28 17.73 -9.12
CA ALA A 80 -0.18 17.81 -10.08
C ALA A 80 0.21 16.44 -10.65
N HIS A 81 0.07 15.36 -9.86
CA HIS A 81 0.59 14.04 -10.20
C HIS A 81 -0.41 13.07 -10.83
N LEU A 82 -1.72 13.31 -10.64
CA LEU A 82 -2.76 12.58 -11.33
C LEU A 82 -3.13 13.40 -12.57
N ASN A 83 -2.58 13.03 -13.74
CA ASN A 83 -2.93 13.61 -15.04
C ASN A 83 -4.43 13.43 -15.39
N GLY A 84 -5.34 14.11 -14.68
CA GLY A 84 -6.78 14.22 -14.92
C GLY A 84 -7.60 12.92 -14.93
N LYS A 85 -7.00 11.74 -14.74
CA LYS A 85 -7.66 10.44 -15.05
C LYS A 85 -8.30 9.73 -13.86
N PHE A 86 -7.99 10.14 -12.63
CA PHE A 86 -8.64 9.61 -11.44
C PHE A 86 -9.03 10.75 -10.53
N SER A 87 -10.33 11.06 -10.51
CA SER A 87 -10.94 11.88 -9.46
C SER A 87 -11.45 10.92 -8.41
N ILE A 88 -10.81 10.89 -7.24
CA ILE A 88 -11.41 10.26 -6.06
C ILE A 88 -12.41 11.29 -5.54
N SER A 89 -13.63 11.25 -6.07
CA SER A 89 -14.72 12.03 -5.51
C SER A 89 -15.02 11.46 -4.12
N ASN A 90 -14.51 12.12 -3.08
CA ASN A 90 -14.98 11.93 -1.72
C ASN A 90 -16.42 12.45 -1.67
N GLN A 91 -17.39 11.61 -2.04
CA GLN A 91 -18.79 11.83 -1.71
C GLN A 91 -19.01 11.29 -0.30
N THR A 92 -18.65 12.11 0.68
CA THR A 92 -19.20 12.00 2.03
C THR A 92 -20.71 12.26 1.93
N LYS A 93 -21.51 11.25 2.28
CA LYS A 93 -22.86 11.44 2.78
C LYS A 93 -22.82 11.41 4.30
#